data_AF-A0AA38UG06-F1
#
_entry.id   AF-A0AA38UG06-F1
#
_cell.length_a   1.000
_cell.length_b   1.000
_cell.length_c   1.000
_cell.angle_alpha   90.00
_cell.angle_beta   90.00
_cell.angle_gamma   90.00
#
_symmetry.space_group_name_H-M   'P 1'
#
loop_
_entity.id
_entity.type
_entity.pdbx_description
1 polymer ?
#
loop_
_entity_poly.entity_id
_entity_poly.type
_entity_poly.pdbx_seq_one_letter_code
_entity_poly.pdbx_strand_id
1 'polypeptide(L)'
;MDMSNWDSVLQFASNSMDINLQEHDFSEFSTAATPDLQVPTPPHSTDGGSPVCDDPLDHNVLVSISTTFYPGANLHTLPPDLALLSTDSVFFYVHSHIILAASDNNFLSLIPTSSSKEQSNNMVIHVPELSPILNIILHIIYDKSCSHYSPSLETLSTAVNRLPSYGIDPKSRITPSTPLHTLLLSHAPLSPMEVYTLAAKHDIYDLAVPTSSHLLSFQLSSITDEIAEAVGPKYLRRLFFLHVGRSEALKRILLQPPHPHAPTPWCDFTNQKTLTRAWALASAYLAWDARPGFLESALAPLAEHLSCDLCKQGLNDRIKNLIVQWSVVKRTI
;
A
#
# COMPACT_ATOMS: atom_id res chain seq x y z
N MET A 1 -15.38 19.93 -10.25
CA MET A 1 -16.42 19.74 -11.29
C MET A 1 -17.22 21.02 -11.31
N ASP A 2 -17.19 21.74 -12.43
CA ASP A 2 -17.80 23.06 -12.55
C ASP A 2 -19.33 22.99 -12.58
N MET A 3 -19.99 24.00 -12.02
CA MET A 3 -21.45 24.10 -11.90
C MET A 3 -22.19 24.03 -13.25
N SER A 4 -21.50 24.29 -14.36
CA SER A 4 -22.01 24.23 -15.73
C SER A 4 -22.51 22.84 -16.15
N ASN A 5 -22.01 21.77 -15.53
CA ASN A 5 -22.41 20.41 -15.88
C ASN A 5 -23.76 20.01 -15.24
N TRP A 6 -24.16 20.67 -14.15
CA TRP A 6 -25.42 20.37 -13.43
C TRP A 6 -26.65 21.00 -14.10
N ASP A 7 -26.51 22.21 -14.63
CA ASP A 7 -27.59 22.85 -15.41
C ASP A 7 -27.93 22.02 -16.65
N SER A 8 -26.92 21.50 -17.35
CA SER A 8 -27.09 20.63 -18.52
C SER A 8 -27.85 19.34 -18.18
N VAL A 9 -27.56 18.77 -17.02
CA VAL A 9 -28.18 17.56 -16.48
C VAL A 9 -29.66 17.77 -16.13
N LEU A 10 -30.00 18.89 -15.48
CA LEU A 10 -31.38 19.21 -15.11
C LEU A 10 -32.20 19.59 -16.35
N GLN A 11 -31.59 20.22 -17.34
CA GLN A 11 -32.18 20.52 -18.64
C GLN A 11 -32.45 19.25 -19.46
N PHE A 12 -31.61 18.21 -19.30
CA PHE A 12 -31.84 16.89 -19.90
C PHE A 12 -33.00 16.14 -19.23
N ALA A 13 -33.20 16.31 -17.92
CA ALA A 13 -34.32 15.69 -17.19
C ALA A 13 -35.69 16.36 -17.48
N SER A 14 -35.69 17.62 -17.93
CA SER A 14 -36.90 18.36 -18.33
C SER A 14 -37.32 18.10 -19.78
N ASN A 15 -36.40 17.70 -20.67
CA ASN A 15 -36.67 17.54 -22.09
C ASN A 15 -36.97 16.07 -22.44
N SER A 16 -38.13 15.81 -23.04
CA SER A 16 -38.49 14.51 -23.59
C SER A 16 -37.53 14.14 -24.74
N MET A 17 -37.13 12.86 -24.79
CA MET A 17 -36.15 12.29 -25.73
C MET A 17 -36.33 12.74 -27.18
N ASP A 18 -35.25 13.26 -27.77
CA ASP A 18 -34.89 13.07 -29.18
C ASP A 18 -33.37 12.87 -29.27
N ILE A 19 -32.97 11.71 -29.78
CA ILE A 19 -31.59 11.24 -29.87
C ILE A 19 -31.01 11.74 -31.19
N ASN A 20 -29.86 12.41 -31.15
CA ASN A 20 -28.96 12.43 -32.30
C ASN A 20 -27.50 12.43 -31.82
N LEU A 21 -26.78 11.39 -32.23
CA LEU A 21 -25.37 11.14 -31.95
C LEU A 21 -24.51 11.88 -32.98
N GLN A 22 -23.47 12.58 -32.54
CA GLN A 22 -22.34 12.87 -33.42
C GLN A 22 -21.03 12.92 -32.64
N GLU A 23 -20.16 11.97 -32.97
CA GLU A 23 -18.76 11.84 -32.56
C GLU A 23 -17.93 12.94 -33.22
N HIS A 24 -16.91 13.45 -32.51
CA HIS A 24 -15.83 14.18 -33.17
C HIS A 24 -14.47 13.83 -32.57
N ASP A 25 -13.67 13.26 -33.47
CA ASP A 25 -12.26 12.89 -33.41
C ASP A 25 -11.33 14.09 -33.14
N PHE A 26 -10.23 13.86 -32.42
CA PHE A 26 -9.10 14.77 -32.31
C PHE A 26 -7.83 14.08 -32.83
N SER A 27 -7.26 14.60 -33.92
CA SER A 27 -5.94 14.23 -34.43
C SER A 27 -5.05 15.46 -34.65
N GLU A 28 -3.87 15.41 -34.02
CA GLU A 28 -2.54 15.98 -34.27
C GLU A 28 -2.30 17.10 -35.31
N PHE A 29 -1.41 18.05 -34.97
CA PHE A 29 -0.18 18.34 -35.73
C PHE A 29 0.91 19.06 -34.89
N SER A 30 2.16 18.62 -35.08
CA SER A 30 3.47 19.14 -34.62
C SER A 30 3.75 20.62 -35.04
N THR A 31 4.72 21.40 -34.53
CA THR A 31 6.20 21.19 -34.48
C THR A 31 6.93 22.40 -33.83
N ALA A 32 8.20 22.18 -33.41
CA ALA A 32 9.35 23.13 -33.25
C ALA A 32 9.41 24.03 -31.99
N ALA A 33 10.55 24.30 -31.32
CA ALA A 33 11.96 23.86 -31.38
C ALA A 33 12.65 24.31 -30.06
N THR A 34 13.64 23.57 -29.55
CA THR A 34 14.45 23.91 -28.37
C THR A 34 15.93 24.05 -28.74
N PRO A 35 16.67 25.08 -28.27
CA PRO A 35 18.10 25.20 -28.51
C PRO A 35 18.96 24.55 -27.41
N ASP A 36 20.06 23.96 -27.86
CA ASP A 36 21.19 23.38 -27.11
C ASP A 36 21.87 24.38 -26.16
N LEU A 37 22.21 23.91 -24.95
CA LEU A 37 23.19 24.54 -24.08
C LEU A 37 24.25 23.50 -23.69
N GLN A 38 25.42 23.60 -24.34
CA GLN A 38 26.62 22.82 -24.07
C GLN A 38 27.27 23.24 -22.73
N VAL A 39 27.71 22.24 -21.96
CA VAL A 39 28.53 22.38 -20.76
C VAL A 39 30.02 22.34 -21.13
N PRO A 40 30.87 23.28 -20.68
CA PRO A 40 32.32 23.23 -20.91
C PRO A 40 33.06 22.47 -19.79
N THR A 41 33.88 21.49 -20.17
CA THR A 41 34.85 20.79 -19.33
C THR A 41 36.10 21.66 -19.07
N PRO A 42 36.72 21.67 -17.88
CA PRO A 42 38.04 22.28 -17.67
C PRO A 42 39.20 21.29 -17.87
N PRO A 43 40.39 21.76 -18.28
CA PRO A 43 41.51 20.91 -18.73
C PRO A 43 42.49 20.52 -17.61
N HIS A 44 43.27 19.47 -17.90
CA HIS A 44 44.43 18.98 -17.16
C HIS A 44 45.47 20.08 -16.85
N SER A 45 46.09 20.00 -15.67
CA SER A 45 47.33 20.71 -15.34
C SER A 45 48.27 19.78 -14.59
N THR A 46 49.50 19.74 -15.09
CA THR A 46 50.69 18.98 -14.69
C THR A 46 51.44 19.61 -13.51
N ASP A 47 52.17 18.74 -12.80
CA ASP A 47 53.37 18.97 -11.96
C ASP A 47 53.31 19.90 -10.74
N GLY A 48 53.54 19.28 -9.56
CA GLY A 48 53.91 20.01 -8.35
C GLY A 48 53.93 19.19 -7.06
N GLY A 49 54.94 18.31 -6.89
CA GLY A 49 55.52 17.96 -5.59
C GLY A 49 54.71 17.11 -4.60
N SER A 50 54.94 15.79 -4.60
CA SER A 50 54.64 14.94 -3.45
C SER A 50 55.69 15.13 -2.35
N PRO A 51 55.32 15.42 -1.08
CA PRO A 51 56.19 15.08 0.03
C PRO A 51 56.05 13.58 0.31
N VAL A 52 57.20 12.92 0.47
CA VAL A 52 57.30 11.56 1.01
C VAL A 52 56.81 11.62 2.45
N CYS A 53 55.65 11.02 2.71
CA CYS A 53 55.24 10.62 4.05
C CYS A 53 55.49 9.11 4.16
N ASP A 54 56.59 8.74 4.78
CA ASP A 54 56.73 7.44 5.41
C ASP A 54 55.70 7.39 6.55
N ASP A 55 54.61 6.66 6.38
CA ASP A 55 53.71 6.29 7.47
C ASP A 55 53.67 4.76 7.60
N PRO A 56 53.89 4.20 8.80
CA PRO A 56 53.92 2.77 9.02
C PRO A 56 52.52 2.18 8.84
N LEU A 57 52.48 0.95 8.35
CA LEU A 57 51.29 0.12 8.19
C LEU A 57 50.62 -0.19 9.54
N ASP A 58 49.97 0.79 10.17
CA ASP A 58 48.89 0.54 11.11
C ASP A 58 47.66 0.16 10.27
N HIS A 59 47.59 -1.11 9.88
CA HIS A 59 46.34 -1.73 9.48
C HIS A 59 45.41 -1.78 10.69
N ASN A 60 44.84 -0.62 11.05
CA ASN A 60 43.67 -0.57 11.89
C ASN A 60 42.53 -1.17 11.05
N VAL A 61 42.42 -2.50 11.08
CA VAL A 61 41.34 -3.22 10.40
C VAL A 61 40.04 -2.76 11.05
N LEU A 62 39.38 -1.79 10.42
CA LEU A 62 38.09 -1.29 10.86
C LEU A 62 37.08 -2.41 10.63
N VAL A 63 36.73 -3.13 11.69
CA VAL A 63 35.72 -4.18 11.67
C VAL A 63 34.34 -3.53 11.81
N SER A 64 33.51 -3.64 10.78
CA SER A 64 32.13 -3.19 10.83
C SER A 64 31.26 -4.20 11.59
N ILE A 65 30.58 -3.75 12.64
CA ILE A 65 29.73 -4.59 13.50
C ILE A 65 28.34 -3.98 13.59
N SER A 66 27.30 -4.82 13.56
CA SER A 66 25.91 -4.40 13.76
C SER A 66 25.73 -3.71 15.12
N THR A 67 25.02 -2.57 15.13
CA THR A 67 24.68 -1.83 16.34
C THR A 67 23.66 -2.56 17.23
N THR A 68 22.84 -3.47 16.66
CA THR A 68 21.94 -4.32 17.46
C THR A 68 22.62 -5.63 17.86
N PHE A 69 23.31 -6.27 16.92
CA PHE A 69 23.86 -7.62 17.07
C PHE A 69 25.38 -7.57 17.26
N TYR A 70 25.85 -6.92 18.33
CA TYR A 70 27.26 -6.86 18.73
C TYR A 70 27.54 -7.82 19.90
N PRO A 71 28.82 -8.17 20.19
CA PRO A 71 29.16 -9.21 21.17
C PRO A 71 28.63 -8.97 22.60
N GLY A 72 28.44 -7.70 22.98
CA GLY A 72 27.94 -7.30 24.30
C GLY A 72 26.44 -6.97 24.33
N ALA A 73 25.70 -7.24 23.25
CA ALA A 73 24.29 -6.92 23.18
C ALA A 73 23.49 -7.83 24.12
N ASN A 74 22.65 -7.24 24.97
CA ASN A 74 21.78 -7.98 25.89
C ASN A 74 20.53 -8.51 25.16
N LEU A 75 20.74 -9.38 24.17
CA LEU A 75 19.70 -9.98 23.35
C LEU A 75 19.13 -11.27 23.96
N HIS A 76 19.92 -11.97 24.78
CA HIS A 76 19.57 -13.21 25.46
C HIS A 76 20.36 -13.33 26.77
N THR A 77 19.99 -14.27 27.63
CA THR A 77 20.68 -14.53 28.92
C THR A 77 22.06 -15.18 28.76
N LEU A 78 22.33 -15.75 27.59
CA LEU A 78 23.60 -16.40 27.25
C LEU A 78 24.39 -15.45 26.33
N PRO A 79 25.72 -15.49 26.33
CA PRO A 79 26.51 -14.77 25.35
C PRO A 79 26.26 -15.33 23.93
N PRO A 80 26.42 -14.49 22.88
CA PRO A 80 26.35 -14.96 21.50
C PRO A 80 27.48 -15.98 21.23
N ASP A 81 27.14 -17.08 20.56
CA ASP A 81 28.02 -18.20 20.24
C ASP A 81 28.29 -18.33 18.73
N LEU A 82 27.70 -17.46 17.91
CA LEU A 82 27.81 -17.48 16.47
C LEU A 82 28.02 -16.07 15.91
N ALA A 83 28.94 -15.94 14.95
CA ALA A 83 29.14 -14.72 14.18
C ALA A 83 28.71 -14.94 12.72
N LEU A 84 27.76 -14.15 12.24
CA LEU A 84 27.38 -14.10 10.82
C LEU A 84 28.08 -12.91 10.16
N LEU A 85 28.57 -13.10 8.94
CA LEU A 85 29.23 -12.09 8.14
C LEU A 85 28.43 -11.85 6.86
N SER A 86 27.92 -10.63 6.69
CA SER A 86 27.21 -10.22 5.48
C SER A 86 28.15 -10.03 4.29
N THR A 87 27.60 -9.91 3.09
CA THR A 87 28.39 -9.71 1.86
C THR A 87 29.10 -8.36 1.80
N ASP A 88 28.56 -7.34 2.47
CA ASP A 88 29.15 -6.02 2.67
C ASP A 88 30.05 -5.95 3.93
N SER A 89 30.51 -7.11 4.41
CA SER A 89 31.51 -7.23 5.47
C SER A 89 31.11 -6.67 6.84
N VAL A 90 29.83 -6.79 7.20
CA VAL A 90 29.32 -6.43 8.54
C VAL A 90 29.12 -7.70 9.37
N PHE A 91 29.66 -7.69 10.59
CA PHE A 91 29.50 -8.79 11.55
C PHE A 91 28.22 -8.65 12.38
N PHE A 92 27.55 -9.78 12.57
CA PHE A 92 26.37 -9.95 13.41
C PHE A 92 26.60 -11.08 14.41
N TYR A 93 26.65 -10.74 15.69
CA TYR A 93 26.83 -11.69 16.78
C TYR A 93 25.47 -12.14 17.30
N VAL A 94 25.22 -13.44 17.22
CA VAL A 94 23.91 -14.07 17.40
C VAL A 94 24.05 -15.39 18.15
N HIS A 95 22.91 -15.99 18.48
CA HIS A 95 22.78 -17.25 19.19
C HIS A 95 22.31 -18.35 18.26
N SER A 96 23.10 -19.40 18.12
CA SER A 96 22.83 -20.56 17.27
C SER A 96 21.49 -21.20 17.61
N HIS A 97 21.17 -21.37 18.89
CA HIS A 97 19.92 -22.01 19.34
C HIS A 97 18.68 -21.22 18.96
N ILE A 98 18.73 -19.88 18.95
CA ILE A 98 17.59 -19.03 18.58
C ILE A 98 17.35 -19.12 17.07
N ILE A 99 18.42 -19.07 16.27
CA ILE A 99 18.31 -19.17 14.81
C ILE A 99 17.81 -20.56 14.40
N LEU A 100 18.37 -21.63 14.97
CA LEU A 100 17.94 -23.00 14.72
C LEU A 100 16.51 -23.27 15.20
N ALA A 101 16.06 -22.66 16.30
CA ALA A 101 14.67 -22.76 16.73
C ALA A 101 13.70 -22.03 15.78
N ALA A 102 14.19 -21.07 14.99
CA ALA A 102 13.37 -20.31 14.05
C ALA A 102 13.34 -20.90 12.63
N SER A 103 14.32 -21.72 12.26
CA SER A 103 14.52 -22.25 10.92
C SER A 103 14.29 -23.77 10.85
N ASP A 104 13.62 -24.24 9.80
CA ASP A 104 13.43 -25.68 9.53
C ASP A 104 14.53 -26.30 8.66
N ASN A 105 15.43 -25.49 8.09
CA ASN A 105 16.49 -25.92 7.18
C ASN A 105 17.91 -25.59 7.67
N ASN A 106 18.07 -25.42 8.99
CA ASN A 106 19.34 -25.04 9.63
C ASN A 106 19.94 -23.74 9.05
N PHE A 107 19.07 -22.78 8.74
CA PHE A 107 19.40 -21.47 8.19
C PHE A 107 20.24 -21.58 6.91
N LEU A 108 19.64 -22.15 5.85
CA LEU A 108 20.32 -22.53 4.59
C LEU A 108 21.40 -23.61 4.77
N SER A 109 21.25 -24.50 5.75
CA SER A 109 22.27 -25.49 6.12
C SER A 109 23.64 -24.88 6.46
N LEU A 110 23.67 -23.58 6.78
CA LEU A 110 24.89 -22.87 7.15
C LEU A 110 25.31 -23.20 8.57
N ILE A 111 24.35 -23.49 9.46
CA ILE A 111 24.61 -23.77 10.87
C ILE A 111 24.69 -25.29 11.08
N PRO A 112 25.85 -25.85 11.47
CA PRO A 112 25.99 -27.27 11.77
C PRO A 112 25.17 -27.66 13.01
N THR A 113 24.40 -28.75 12.91
CA THR A 113 23.62 -29.31 14.03
C THR A 113 24.45 -30.13 15.02
N SER A 114 25.69 -30.48 14.65
CA SER A 114 26.62 -31.26 15.48
C SER A 114 27.95 -30.52 15.62
N SER A 115 28.03 -29.55 16.52
CA SER A 115 29.33 -28.98 16.91
C SER A 115 29.99 -29.92 17.93
N SER A 116 31.07 -30.61 17.53
CA SER A 116 32.06 -31.07 18.50
C SER A 116 32.51 -29.85 19.30
N LYS A 117 32.58 -29.98 20.64
CA LYS A 117 32.83 -28.89 21.60
C LYS A 117 34.14 -28.10 21.38
N GLU A 118 34.95 -28.47 20.38
CA GLU A 118 36.24 -27.86 20.07
C GLU A 118 36.16 -26.81 18.94
N GLN A 119 35.04 -26.74 18.19
CA GLN A 119 34.86 -25.78 17.09
C GLN A 119 33.92 -24.60 17.42
N SER A 120 33.34 -24.56 18.62
CA SER A 120 32.30 -23.59 19.00
C SER A 120 32.81 -22.18 19.36
N ASN A 121 34.12 -21.98 19.48
CA ASN A 121 34.68 -20.66 19.75
C ASN A 121 35.19 -20.06 18.43
N ASN A 122 34.42 -19.11 17.88
CA ASN A 122 34.71 -18.31 16.67
C ASN A 122 34.35 -18.93 15.31
N MET A 123 33.19 -19.58 15.19
CA MET A 123 32.67 -19.89 13.85
C MET A 123 32.09 -18.62 13.22
N VAL A 124 32.79 -18.08 12.23
CA VAL A 124 32.29 -17.01 11.35
C VAL A 124 31.63 -17.65 10.13
N ILE A 125 30.33 -17.44 9.96
CA ILE A 125 29.57 -17.95 8.82
C ILE A 125 29.29 -16.80 7.86
N HIS A 126 29.66 -16.97 6.59
CA HIS A 126 29.26 -16.03 5.54
C HIS A 126 27.80 -16.26 5.13
N VAL A 127 27.02 -15.18 5.10
CA VAL A 127 25.62 -15.20 4.68
C VAL A 127 25.49 -14.40 3.37
N PRO A 128 24.81 -14.93 2.35
CA PRO A 128 24.71 -14.30 1.03
C PRO A 128 23.66 -13.16 0.99
N GLU A 129 23.66 -12.28 2.00
CA GLU A 129 22.77 -11.12 2.09
C GLU A 129 23.55 -9.86 2.44
N LEU A 130 23.03 -8.73 1.98
CA LEU A 130 23.50 -7.41 2.41
C LEU A 130 23.12 -7.15 3.87
N SER A 131 23.92 -6.35 4.58
CA SER A 131 23.69 -6.04 5.99
C SER A 131 22.28 -5.53 6.31
N PRO A 132 21.60 -4.68 5.50
CA PRO A 132 20.25 -4.21 5.86
C PRO A 132 19.21 -5.33 5.82
N ILE A 133 19.34 -6.25 4.85
CA ILE A 133 18.44 -7.40 4.69
C ILE A 133 18.66 -8.39 5.82
N LEU A 134 19.92 -8.75 6.09
CA LEU A 134 20.27 -9.65 7.19
C LEU A 134 19.84 -9.08 8.54
N ASN A 135 20.03 -7.77 8.76
CA ASN A 135 19.59 -7.10 9.98
C ASN A 135 18.08 -7.27 10.20
N ILE A 136 17.26 -7.07 9.16
CA ILE A 136 15.81 -7.27 9.25
C ILE A 136 15.47 -8.74 9.54
N ILE A 137 16.09 -9.70 8.84
CA ILE A 137 15.88 -11.14 9.08
C ILE A 137 16.17 -11.51 10.54
N LEU A 138 17.29 -11.02 11.09
CA LEU A 138 17.63 -11.26 12.50
C LEU A 138 16.65 -10.58 13.45
N HIS A 139 16.22 -9.36 13.17
CA HIS A 139 15.17 -8.69 13.95
C HIS A 139 13.86 -9.49 13.98
N ILE A 140 13.50 -10.17 12.88
CA ILE A 140 12.33 -11.06 12.81
C ILE A 140 12.54 -12.31 13.68
N ILE A 141 13.71 -12.94 13.61
CA ILE A 141 14.04 -14.15 14.39
C ILE A 141 14.00 -13.86 15.89
N TYR A 142 14.50 -12.70 16.31
CA TYR A 142 14.58 -12.29 17.71
C TYR A 142 13.30 -11.58 18.22
N ASP A 143 12.29 -11.42 17.35
CA ASP A 143 11.07 -10.66 17.64
C ASP A 143 11.36 -9.25 18.20
N LYS A 144 12.27 -8.53 17.54
CA LYS A 144 12.69 -7.17 17.90
C LYS A 144 12.27 -6.17 16.83
N SER A 145 11.84 -4.98 17.24
CA SER A 145 11.56 -3.90 16.29
C SER A 145 12.83 -3.46 15.55
N CYS A 146 12.72 -3.29 14.23
CA CYS A 146 13.71 -2.64 13.38
C CYS A 146 13.27 -1.23 12.93
N SER A 147 12.18 -0.69 13.49
CA SER A 147 11.59 0.59 13.07
C SER A 147 12.54 1.78 13.23
N HIS A 148 13.46 1.75 14.20
CA HIS A 148 14.43 2.83 14.42
C HIS A 148 15.47 2.95 13.31
N TYR A 149 15.67 1.90 12.52
CA TYR A 149 16.51 1.96 11.31
C TYR A 149 15.79 2.56 10.11
N SER A 150 14.48 2.84 10.22
CA SER A 150 13.65 3.37 9.12
C SER A 150 13.87 2.66 7.79
N PRO A 151 13.77 1.31 7.74
CA PRO A 151 14.04 0.56 6.52
C PRO A 151 13.03 0.92 5.42
N SER A 152 13.47 0.94 4.16
CA SER A 152 12.56 1.13 3.04
C SER A 152 11.63 -0.08 2.87
N LEU A 153 10.46 0.13 2.28
CA LEU A 153 9.51 -0.95 1.97
C LEU A 153 10.14 -2.00 1.04
N GLU A 154 10.99 -1.58 0.11
CA GLU A 154 11.77 -2.48 -0.75
C GLU A 154 12.69 -3.40 0.05
N THR A 155 13.41 -2.85 1.03
CA THR A 155 14.31 -3.63 1.91
C THR A 155 13.52 -4.62 2.77
N LEU A 156 12.39 -4.16 3.34
CA LEU A 156 11.48 -5.02 4.11
C LEU A 156 10.93 -6.16 3.24
N SER A 157 10.44 -5.84 2.05
CA SER A 157 9.87 -6.82 1.12
C SER A 157 10.93 -7.84 0.69
N THR A 158 12.14 -7.39 0.42
CA THR A 158 13.27 -8.27 0.07
C THR A 158 13.61 -9.21 1.22
N ALA A 159 13.72 -8.71 2.45
CA ALA A 159 13.97 -9.53 3.63
C ALA A 159 12.88 -10.58 3.86
N VAL A 160 11.60 -10.19 3.77
CA VAL A 160 10.46 -11.12 3.91
C VAL A 160 10.45 -12.17 2.80
N ASN A 161 10.78 -11.79 1.56
CA ASN A 161 10.90 -12.72 0.44
C ASN A 161 12.04 -13.74 0.60
N ARG A 162 13.08 -13.41 1.37
CA ARG A 162 14.22 -14.29 1.66
C ARG A 162 13.96 -15.28 2.78
N LEU A 163 13.05 -14.99 3.71
CA LEU A 163 12.76 -15.86 4.86
C LEU A 163 12.53 -17.34 4.50
N PRO A 164 11.73 -17.69 3.46
CA PRO A 164 11.55 -19.10 3.09
C PRO A 164 12.85 -19.79 2.68
N SER A 165 13.81 -19.06 2.07
CA SER A 165 15.12 -19.61 1.75
C SER A 165 15.89 -20.00 3.02
N TYR A 166 15.73 -19.26 4.11
CA TYR A 166 16.29 -19.59 5.42
C TYR A 166 15.43 -20.57 6.24
N GLY A 167 14.40 -21.18 5.64
CA GLY A 167 13.54 -22.13 6.34
C GLY A 167 12.64 -21.48 7.39
N ILE A 168 12.38 -20.19 7.23
CA ILE A 168 11.53 -19.41 8.15
C ILE A 168 10.24 -19.11 7.43
N ASP A 169 9.11 -19.59 7.97
CA ASP A 169 7.79 -19.29 7.43
C ASP A 169 7.38 -17.84 7.78
N PRO A 170 7.24 -16.92 6.79
CA PRO A 170 6.83 -15.54 7.04
C PRO A 170 5.47 -15.44 7.73
N LYS A 171 4.54 -16.35 7.41
CA LYS A 171 3.18 -16.33 7.95
C LYS A 171 3.17 -16.58 9.46
N SER A 172 4.07 -17.44 9.96
CA SER A 172 4.23 -17.70 11.39
C SER A 172 4.87 -16.53 12.16
N ARG A 173 5.67 -15.69 11.48
CA ARG A 173 6.46 -14.62 12.11
C ARG A 173 5.85 -13.22 11.97
N ILE A 174 4.97 -13.01 11.00
CA ILE A 174 4.32 -11.72 10.75
C ILE A 174 2.88 -11.82 11.26
N THR A 175 2.72 -11.71 12.58
CA THR A 175 1.41 -11.72 13.25
C THR A 175 1.10 -10.33 13.79
N PRO A 176 -0.17 -9.98 14.08
CA PRO A 176 -0.53 -8.67 14.63
C PRO A 176 0.19 -8.26 15.91
N SER A 177 0.76 -9.23 16.64
CA SER A 177 1.54 -8.99 17.86
C SER A 177 3.00 -8.63 17.60
N THR A 178 3.52 -8.87 16.39
CA THR A 178 4.95 -8.68 16.10
C THR A 178 5.26 -7.26 15.63
N PRO A 179 6.46 -6.74 15.96
CA PRO A 179 6.88 -5.41 15.53
C PRO A 179 6.90 -5.25 14.01
N LEU A 180 7.25 -6.32 13.28
CA LEU A 180 7.32 -6.28 11.81
C LEU A 180 5.94 -6.08 11.18
N HIS A 181 4.88 -6.71 11.72
CA HIS A 181 3.53 -6.49 11.22
C HIS A 181 3.12 -5.02 11.34
N THR A 182 3.37 -4.42 12.51
CA THR A 182 3.10 -3.00 12.75
C THR A 182 3.90 -2.10 11.81
N LEU A 183 5.17 -2.42 11.57
CA LEU A 183 6.03 -1.67 10.66
C LEU A 183 5.53 -1.76 9.21
N LEU A 184 5.23 -2.96 8.71
CA LEU A 184 4.67 -3.15 7.36
C LEU A 184 3.34 -2.42 7.18
N LEU A 185 2.48 -2.45 8.20
CA LEU A 185 1.19 -1.76 8.17
C LEU A 185 1.36 -0.23 8.13
N SER A 186 2.42 0.32 8.73
CA SER A 186 2.72 1.76 8.66
C SER A 186 3.03 2.25 7.23
N HIS A 187 3.47 1.36 6.34
CA HIS A 187 3.70 1.67 4.92
C HIS A 187 2.42 1.55 4.07
N ALA A 188 1.36 0.91 4.56
CA ALA A 188 0.14 0.64 3.81
C ALA A 188 -0.56 1.89 3.26
N PRO A 189 -0.62 3.05 3.95
CA PRO A 189 -1.25 4.25 3.40
C PRO A 189 -0.49 4.85 2.21
N LEU A 190 0.83 4.64 2.13
CA LEU A 190 1.70 5.21 1.10
C LEU A 190 1.83 4.29 -0.12
N SER A 191 2.00 2.99 0.14
CA SER A 191 2.20 1.97 -0.89
C SER A 191 1.27 0.77 -0.67
N PRO A 192 -0.07 0.95 -0.72
CA PRO A 192 -1.02 -0.08 -0.34
C PRO A 192 -0.95 -1.32 -1.23
N MET A 193 -0.67 -1.16 -2.52
CA MET A 193 -0.61 -2.27 -3.46
C MET A 193 0.61 -3.16 -3.23
N GLU A 194 1.76 -2.55 -2.94
CA GLU A 194 2.99 -3.29 -2.64
C GLU A 194 2.85 -4.09 -1.34
N VAL A 195 2.34 -3.46 -0.26
CA VAL A 195 2.12 -4.14 1.02
C VAL A 195 1.08 -5.26 0.87
N TYR A 196 0.00 -5.04 0.09
CA TYR A 196 -1.00 -6.06 -0.17
C TYR A 196 -0.42 -7.23 -0.97
N THR A 197 0.42 -6.95 -1.96
CA THR A 197 1.11 -7.96 -2.77
C THR A 197 2.06 -8.79 -1.92
N LEU A 198 2.85 -8.16 -1.06
CA LEU A 198 3.74 -8.86 -0.13
C LEU A 198 2.96 -9.78 0.82
N ALA A 199 1.87 -9.26 1.41
CA ALA A 199 1.01 -10.04 2.28
C ALA A 199 0.37 -11.23 1.55
N ALA A 200 -0.10 -11.01 0.33
CA ALA A 200 -0.74 -12.03 -0.49
C ALA A 200 0.22 -13.14 -0.92
N LYS A 201 1.43 -12.77 -1.37
CA LYS A 201 2.49 -13.69 -1.80
C LYS A 201 2.86 -14.72 -0.74
N HIS A 202 2.85 -14.31 0.54
CA HIS A 202 3.19 -15.16 1.68
C HIS A 202 1.96 -15.62 2.50
N ASP A 203 0.75 -15.45 1.97
CA ASP A 203 -0.54 -15.80 2.61
C ASP A 203 -0.73 -15.23 4.03
N ILE A 204 -0.23 -14.01 4.27
CA ILE A 204 -0.33 -13.27 5.53
C ILE A 204 -1.67 -12.52 5.58
N TYR A 205 -2.75 -13.26 5.85
CA TYR A 205 -4.11 -12.71 5.82
C TYR A 205 -4.30 -11.51 6.76
N ASP A 206 -3.72 -11.57 7.96
CA ASP A 206 -3.87 -10.53 8.99
C ASP A 206 -3.20 -9.21 8.62
N LEU A 207 -2.29 -9.22 7.64
CA LEU A 207 -1.72 -8.00 7.05
C LEU A 207 -2.52 -7.56 5.83
N ALA A 208 -3.01 -8.50 5.01
CA ALA A 208 -3.79 -8.19 3.81
C ALA A 208 -5.13 -7.51 4.12
N VAL A 209 -5.82 -7.92 5.19
CA VAL A 209 -7.12 -7.35 5.61
C VAL A 209 -7.04 -5.85 5.86
N PRO A 210 -6.22 -5.33 6.79
CA PRO A 210 -6.15 -3.89 7.04
C PRO A 210 -5.63 -3.12 5.82
N THR A 211 -4.64 -3.67 5.09
CA THR A 211 -4.10 -3.04 3.88
C THR A 211 -5.15 -2.87 2.78
N SER A 212 -6.08 -3.82 2.62
CA SER A 212 -7.13 -3.75 1.60
C SER A 212 -8.06 -2.54 1.75
N SER A 213 -8.17 -1.96 2.95
CA SER A 213 -8.95 -0.74 3.16
C SER A 213 -8.36 0.49 2.48
N HIS A 214 -7.05 0.50 2.25
CA HIS A 214 -6.35 1.55 1.52
C HIS A 214 -6.44 1.37 0.00
N LEU A 215 -6.89 0.20 -0.47
CA LEU A 215 -7.10 -0.08 -1.88
C LEU A 215 -8.50 0.26 -2.38
N LEU A 216 -9.40 0.79 -1.54
CA LEU A 216 -10.79 1.06 -1.94
C LEU A 216 -10.92 2.06 -3.09
N SER A 217 -9.97 2.98 -3.23
CA SER A 217 -9.90 3.95 -4.34
C SER A 217 -8.94 3.50 -5.45
N PHE A 218 -8.33 2.32 -5.33
CA PHE A 218 -7.37 1.81 -6.30
C PHE A 218 -8.08 1.40 -7.60
N GLN A 219 -7.48 1.74 -8.73
CA GLN A 219 -8.03 1.43 -10.04
C GLN A 219 -7.66 0.00 -10.42
N LEU A 220 -8.64 -0.92 -10.42
CA LEU A 220 -8.39 -2.33 -10.73
C LEU A 220 -7.83 -2.57 -12.15
N SER A 221 -8.03 -1.64 -13.09
CA SER A 221 -7.45 -1.75 -14.44
C SER A 221 -5.95 -1.45 -14.49
N SER A 222 -5.35 -0.90 -13.43
CA SER A 222 -3.90 -0.68 -13.35
C SER A 222 -3.14 -1.90 -12.79
N ILE A 223 -3.82 -3.01 -12.55
CA ILE A 223 -3.19 -4.27 -12.15
C ILE A 223 -2.52 -4.87 -13.39
N THR A 224 -1.19 -4.92 -13.38
CA THR A 224 -0.42 -5.59 -14.43
C THR A 224 -0.36 -7.10 -14.18
N ASP A 225 0.04 -7.87 -15.20
CA ASP A 225 0.17 -9.32 -15.11
C ASP A 225 1.18 -9.72 -14.01
N GLU A 226 2.26 -8.95 -13.84
CA GLU A 226 3.27 -9.20 -12.80
C GLU A 226 2.69 -9.03 -11.39
N ILE A 227 1.85 -8.02 -11.19
CA ILE A 227 1.16 -7.80 -9.90
C ILE A 227 0.13 -8.91 -9.67
N ALA A 228 -0.63 -9.29 -10.71
CA ALA A 228 -1.62 -10.34 -10.62
C ALA A 228 -1.00 -11.70 -10.25
N GLU A 229 0.15 -12.03 -10.85
CA GLU A 229 0.93 -13.23 -10.53
C GLU A 229 1.45 -13.19 -9.09
N ALA A 230 2.03 -12.06 -8.67
CA ALA A 230 2.59 -11.91 -7.32
C ALA A 230 1.53 -11.95 -6.20
N VAL A 231 0.35 -11.34 -6.42
CA VAL A 231 -0.79 -11.39 -5.49
C VAL A 231 -1.41 -12.78 -5.46
N GLY A 232 -1.46 -13.44 -6.61
CA GLY A 232 -2.08 -14.75 -6.78
C GLY A 232 -3.61 -14.74 -6.74
N PRO A 233 -4.25 -15.82 -7.23
CA PRO A 233 -5.68 -15.85 -7.52
C PRO A 233 -6.57 -15.71 -6.27
N LYS A 234 -6.13 -16.21 -5.11
CA LYS A 234 -6.89 -16.17 -3.85
C LYS A 234 -7.12 -14.72 -3.39
N TYR A 235 -6.05 -13.93 -3.34
CA TYR A 235 -6.10 -12.54 -2.88
C TYR A 235 -6.59 -11.59 -3.97
N LEU A 236 -6.32 -11.89 -5.24
CA LEU A 236 -6.88 -11.14 -6.36
C LEU A 236 -8.40 -11.24 -6.38
N ARG A 237 -8.95 -12.47 -6.29
CA ARG A 237 -10.40 -12.69 -6.19
C ARG A 237 -11.00 -11.92 -5.01
N ARG A 238 -10.37 -11.96 -3.85
CA ARG A 238 -10.83 -11.22 -2.65
C ARG A 238 -10.89 -9.72 -2.90
N LEU A 239 -9.85 -9.14 -3.50
CA LEU A 239 -9.79 -7.71 -3.84
C LEU A 239 -10.89 -7.34 -4.84
N PHE A 240 -11.03 -8.09 -5.94
CA PHE A 240 -12.09 -7.83 -6.93
C PHE A 240 -13.49 -7.94 -6.33
N PHE A 241 -13.77 -8.96 -5.51
CA PHE A 241 -15.07 -9.11 -4.84
C PHE A 241 -15.34 -8.00 -3.83
N LEU A 242 -14.31 -7.44 -3.19
CA LEU A 242 -14.45 -6.25 -2.36
C LEU A 242 -14.94 -5.05 -3.19
N HIS A 243 -14.29 -4.75 -4.32
CA HIS A 243 -14.69 -3.64 -5.19
C HIS A 243 -16.06 -3.84 -5.83
N VAL A 244 -16.31 -5.03 -6.41
CA VAL A 244 -17.60 -5.36 -7.03
C VAL A 244 -18.71 -5.34 -5.99
N GLY A 245 -18.51 -5.98 -4.84
CA GLY A 245 -19.50 -6.00 -3.76
C GLY A 245 -19.83 -4.60 -3.23
N ARG A 246 -18.83 -3.71 -3.16
CA ARG A 246 -19.03 -2.30 -2.80
C ARG A 246 -19.77 -1.51 -3.87
N SER A 247 -19.42 -1.68 -5.14
CA SER A 247 -20.14 -1.04 -6.26
C SER A 247 -21.61 -1.49 -6.29
N GLU A 248 -21.88 -2.78 -6.14
CA GLU A 248 -23.24 -3.33 -6.08
C GLU A 248 -24.01 -2.85 -4.84
N ALA A 249 -23.34 -2.72 -3.69
CA ALA A 249 -23.95 -2.12 -2.51
C ALA A 249 -24.31 -0.66 -2.73
N LEU A 250 -23.42 0.12 -3.37
CA LEU A 250 -23.66 1.53 -3.69
C LEU A 250 -24.88 1.69 -4.61
N LYS A 251 -24.95 0.90 -5.70
CA LYS A 251 -26.09 0.89 -6.62
C LYS A 251 -27.41 0.62 -5.91
N ARG A 252 -27.45 -0.40 -5.03
CA ARG A 252 -28.65 -0.75 -4.25
C ARG A 252 -29.08 0.37 -3.31
N ILE A 253 -28.11 1.03 -2.68
CA ILE A 253 -28.38 2.17 -1.79
C ILE A 253 -28.91 3.35 -2.63
N LEU A 254 -28.29 3.68 -3.76
CA LEU A 254 -28.68 4.82 -4.60
C LEU A 254 -30.05 4.64 -5.30
N LEU A 255 -30.49 3.40 -5.51
CA LEU A 255 -31.74 3.09 -6.23
C LEU A 255 -32.98 3.76 -5.62
N GLN A 256 -33.01 3.94 -4.30
CA GLN A 256 -34.19 4.48 -3.61
C GLN A 256 -34.17 6.01 -3.60
N PRO A 257 -35.13 6.68 -4.27
CA PRO A 257 -35.26 8.14 -4.23
C PRO A 257 -35.77 8.65 -2.88
N PRO A 258 -35.74 9.97 -2.64
CA PRO A 258 -36.39 10.59 -1.49
C PRO A 258 -37.89 10.26 -1.44
N HIS A 259 -38.43 10.01 -0.25
CA HIS A 259 -39.85 9.71 -0.09
C HIS A 259 -40.73 10.92 -0.46
N PRO A 260 -41.81 10.73 -1.23
CA PRO A 260 -42.75 11.79 -1.53
C PRO A 260 -43.52 12.21 -0.27
N HIS A 261 -43.93 13.47 -0.21
CA HIS A 261 -44.82 13.99 0.83
C HIS A 261 -46.24 14.23 0.28
N ALA A 262 -47.21 14.41 1.16
CA ALA A 262 -48.58 14.75 0.74
C ALA A 262 -48.60 16.06 -0.09
N PRO A 263 -49.38 16.15 -1.18
CA PRO A 263 -49.44 17.35 -2.02
C PRO A 263 -49.79 18.60 -1.22
N THR A 264 -49.13 19.71 -1.56
CA THR A 264 -49.37 21.03 -0.96
C THR A 264 -49.74 22.03 -2.06
N PRO A 265 -50.32 23.20 -1.73
CA PRO A 265 -50.68 24.22 -2.73
C PRO A 265 -49.51 24.69 -3.61
N TRP A 266 -48.28 24.54 -3.13
CA TRP A 266 -47.04 25.01 -3.75
C TRP A 266 -46.13 23.87 -4.23
N CYS A 267 -46.51 22.61 -3.98
CA CYS A 267 -45.76 21.43 -4.42
C CYS A 267 -46.70 20.26 -4.68
N ASP A 268 -46.86 19.96 -5.96
CA ASP A 268 -47.70 18.88 -6.48
C ASP A 268 -46.84 17.66 -6.88
N PHE A 269 -47.51 16.62 -7.38
CA PHE A 269 -46.84 15.41 -7.86
C PHE A 269 -45.87 15.67 -9.01
N THR A 270 -46.11 16.71 -9.82
CA THR A 270 -45.22 17.08 -10.93
C THR A 270 -43.86 17.53 -10.40
N ASN A 271 -43.87 18.43 -9.41
CA ASN A 271 -42.65 18.91 -8.75
C ASN A 271 -41.88 17.78 -8.05
N GLN A 272 -42.59 16.86 -7.39
CA GLN A 272 -41.96 15.69 -6.74
C GLN A 272 -41.36 14.70 -7.76
N LYS A 273 -41.98 14.55 -8.94
CA LYS A 273 -41.46 13.71 -10.02
C LYS A 273 -40.18 14.29 -10.61
N THR A 274 -40.06 15.62 -10.69
CA THR A 274 -38.82 16.30 -11.11
C THR A 274 -37.67 15.97 -10.16
N LEU A 275 -37.89 16.04 -8.84
CA LEU A 275 -36.89 15.63 -7.84
C LEU A 275 -36.50 14.15 -8.01
N THR A 276 -37.47 13.27 -8.22
CA THR A 276 -37.21 11.84 -8.43
C THR A 276 -36.35 11.59 -9.68
N ARG A 277 -36.59 12.32 -10.76
CA ARG A 277 -35.77 12.25 -11.99
C ARG A 277 -34.36 12.78 -11.78
N ALA A 278 -34.23 13.93 -11.12
CA ALA A 278 -32.94 14.52 -10.79
C ALA A 278 -32.12 13.58 -9.89
N TRP A 279 -32.75 12.95 -8.91
CA TRP A 279 -32.14 11.90 -8.09
C TRP A 279 -31.69 10.70 -8.92
N ALA A 280 -32.54 10.18 -9.80
CA ALA A 280 -32.21 9.02 -10.62
C ALA A 280 -31.00 9.29 -11.52
N LEU A 281 -30.94 10.49 -12.11
CA LEU A 281 -29.81 10.91 -12.92
C LEU A 281 -28.54 11.06 -12.07
N ALA A 282 -28.60 11.79 -10.94
CA ALA A 282 -27.43 11.95 -10.06
C ALA A 282 -26.91 10.59 -9.56
N SER A 283 -27.83 9.68 -9.22
CA SER A 283 -27.53 8.31 -8.83
C SER A 283 -26.87 7.50 -9.93
N ALA A 284 -27.27 7.69 -11.20
CA ALA A 284 -26.65 7.01 -12.34
C ALA A 284 -25.18 7.43 -12.52
N TYR A 285 -24.87 8.73 -12.40
CA TYR A 285 -23.47 9.20 -12.45
C TYR A 285 -22.64 8.68 -11.27
N LEU A 286 -23.20 8.69 -10.07
CA LEU A 286 -22.52 8.19 -8.86
C LEU A 286 -22.29 6.68 -8.90
N ALA A 287 -23.22 5.92 -9.49
CA ALA A 287 -23.08 4.48 -9.67
C ALA A 287 -21.97 4.11 -10.67
N TRP A 288 -21.67 5.01 -11.62
CA TRP A 288 -20.61 4.82 -12.61
C TRP A 288 -19.22 5.10 -12.02
N ASP A 289 -19.09 6.19 -11.27
CA ASP A 289 -17.82 6.69 -10.74
C ASP A 289 -17.69 6.43 -9.24
N ALA A 290 -17.85 5.16 -8.81
CA ALA A 290 -18.00 4.69 -7.42
C ALA A 290 -16.83 4.98 -6.45
N ARG A 291 -16.20 6.16 -6.54
CA ARG A 291 -15.14 6.66 -5.69
C ARG A 291 -15.66 6.91 -4.27
N PRO A 292 -14.99 6.39 -3.25
CA PRO A 292 -15.40 6.59 -1.87
C PRO A 292 -15.18 8.05 -1.46
N GLY A 293 -16.21 8.69 -0.89
CA GLY A 293 -16.06 9.96 -0.15
C GLY A 293 -16.85 11.17 -0.63
N PHE A 294 -17.60 11.09 -1.75
CA PHE A 294 -18.21 12.29 -2.37
C PHE A 294 -19.75 12.27 -2.44
N LEU A 295 -20.43 11.32 -1.79
CA LEU A 295 -21.89 11.17 -1.92
C LEU A 295 -22.67 12.39 -1.41
N GLU A 296 -22.27 12.94 -0.27
CA GLU A 296 -22.91 14.13 0.30
C GLU A 296 -22.68 15.35 -0.58
N SER A 297 -21.43 15.63 -0.94
CA SER A 297 -21.06 16.74 -1.82
C SER A 297 -21.69 16.66 -3.21
N ALA A 298 -21.98 15.46 -3.71
CA ALA A 298 -22.59 15.26 -5.02
C ALA A 298 -24.12 15.41 -5.00
N LEU A 299 -24.79 15.08 -3.89
CA LEU A 299 -26.24 15.09 -3.78
C LEU A 299 -26.79 16.36 -3.11
N ALA A 300 -26.01 17.03 -2.26
CA ALA A 300 -26.43 18.27 -1.59
C ALA A 300 -26.85 19.41 -2.55
N PRO A 301 -26.21 19.62 -3.72
CA PRO A 301 -26.63 20.67 -4.67
C PRO A 301 -28.05 20.48 -5.21
N LEU A 302 -28.62 19.26 -5.17
CA LEU A 302 -30.01 19.05 -5.54
C LEU A 302 -30.98 19.82 -4.64
N ALA A 303 -30.59 20.13 -3.39
CA ALA A 303 -31.42 20.90 -2.46
C ALA A 303 -31.52 22.38 -2.83
N GLU A 304 -30.51 22.95 -3.49
CA GLU A 304 -30.46 24.36 -3.91
C GLU A 304 -31.49 24.67 -5.00
N HIS A 305 -31.81 23.67 -5.82
CA HIS A 305 -32.75 23.76 -6.94
C HIS A 305 -34.21 23.48 -6.53
N LEU A 306 -34.46 23.17 -5.25
CA LEU A 306 -35.80 22.92 -4.72
C LEU A 306 -36.36 24.19 -4.10
N SER A 307 -37.61 24.53 -4.41
CA SER A 307 -38.35 25.62 -3.77
C SER A 307 -39.19 25.15 -2.58
N CYS A 308 -39.52 23.86 -2.50
CA CYS A 308 -40.35 23.28 -1.44
C CYS A 308 -39.51 22.77 -0.26
N ASP A 309 -39.77 23.26 0.96
CA ASP A 309 -39.05 22.88 2.16
C ASP A 309 -39.25 21.40 2.56
N LEU A 310 -40.44 20.82 2.29
CA LEU A 310 -40.71 19.41 2.56
C LEU A 310 -39.88 18.50 1.63
N CYS A 311 -39.72 18.87 0.35
CA CYS A 311 -38.82 18.18 -0.58
C CYS A 311 -37.37 18.28 -0.14
N LYS A 312 -36.91 19.47 0.32
CA LYS A 312 -35.55 19.65 0.87
C LYS A 312 -35.32 18.78 2.09
N GLN A 313 -36.28 18.73 3.01
CA GLN A 313 -36.19 17.88 4.19
C GLN A 313 -36.12 16.39 3.81
N GLY A 314 -37.03 15.92 2.95
CA GLY A 314 -37.03 14.54 2.49
C GLY A 314 -35.74 14.13 1.77
N LEU A 315 -35.17 15.05 0.96
CA LEU A 315 -33.87 14.86 0.32
C LEU A 315 -32.74 14.78 1.36
N ASN A 316 -32.65 15.71 2.30
CA ASN A 316 -31.62 15.72 3.33
C ASN A 316 -31.69 14.48 4.23
N ASP A 317 -32.90 14.06 4.61
CA ASP A 317 -33.11 12.84 5.38
C ASP A 317 -32.71 11.60 4.57
N ARG A 318 -32.97 11.60 3.26
CA ARG A 318 -32.51 10.53 2.38
C ARG A 318 -30.98 10.49 2.28
N ILE A 319 -30.32 11.64 2.11
CA ILE A 319 -28.86 11.76 2.05
C ILE A 319 -28.23 11.26 3.36
N LYS A 320 -28.73 11.67 4.52
CA LYS A 320 -28.26 11.18 5.83
C LYS A 320 -28.38 9.66 5.95
N ASN A 321 -29.54 9.10 5.59
CA ASN A 321 -29.76 7.66 5.59
C ASN A 321 -28.81 6.93 4.63
N LEU A 322 -28.56 7.50 3.46
CA LEU A 322 -27.61 6.98 2.48
C LEU A 322 -26.18 6.96 3.03
N ILE A 323 -25.72 8.03 3.69
CA ILE A 323 -24.39 8.10 4.31
C ILE A 323 -24.24 7.02 5.38
N VAL A 324 -25.25 6.84 6.24
CA VAL A 324 -25.26 5.79 7.27
C VAL A 324 -25.20 4.41 6.63
N GLN A 325 -26.05 4.14 5.63
CA GLN A 325 -26.07 2.87 4.90
C GLN A 325 -24.73 2.60 4.19
N TRP A 326 -24.10 3.62 3.62
CA TRP A 326 -22.80 3.50 2.96
C TRP A 326 -21.67 3.26 3.97
N SER A 327 -21.76 3.87 5.16
CA SER A 327 -20.72 3.77 6.19
C SER A 327 -20.49 2.34 6.67
N VAL A 328 -21.56 1.53 6.71
CA VAL A 328 -21.55 0.12 7.15
C VAL A 328 -21.17 -0.87 6.05
N VAL A 329 -21.01 -0.43 4.80
CA VAL A 329 -20.58 -1.31 3.70
C VAL A 329 -19.15 -1.78 3.95
N LYS A 330 -18.94 -3.09 3.83
CA LYS A 330 -17.64 -3.77 4.00
C LYS A 330 -16.50 -3.02 3.29
N ARG A 331 -15.40 -2.76 4.01
CA ARG A 331 -14.25 -1.94 3.58
C ARG A 331 -12.94 -2.73 3.44
N THR A 332 -12.95 -4.00 3.83
CA THR A 332 -11.79 -4.88 3.80
C THR A 332 -12.18 -6.21 3.17
N ILE A 333 -11.20 -7.02 2.73
CA ILE A 333 -11.45 -8.34 2.12
C ILE A 333 -12.07 -9.37 3.06
#